data_AF-A0A7S3JXP7-F1
#
_entry.id   AF-A0A7S3JXP7-F1
#
_cell.length_a   1.000
_cell.length_b   1.000
_cell.length_c   1.000
_cell.angle_alpha   90.00
_cell.angle_beta   90.00
_cell.angle_gamma   90.00
#
_symmetry.space_group_name_H-M   'P 1'
#
loop_
_entity.id
_entity.type
_entity.pdbx_description
1 polymer ?
#
loop_
_entity_poly.entity_id
_entity_poly.type
_entity_poly.pdbx_seq_one_letter_code
_entity_poly.pdbx_strand_id
1 'polypeptide(L)'
;MEVDGNPSPASIGKPLLGQHKEPQSMIWRGYHGSIFLLAALQFFVASIFLYPVFWDGPILNASGWMYTIGSGMFVVADFTELWYFKQGDESGGDTYNFSANCLGSLLYVIGSVYAIPAYSWEVGENIYFISGSAIIIIAQAAKIIRPILQFGNFRNYIQEFGIPAFIVDLTTGMGAFGYLVGSSCDLVYSSGSDVPFFSLSGIATQLTFGGFFFSVAGVTMTYRYFFSSSMPHSYSPTSLLPFLPFAA
;
A
#
# COMPACT_ATOMS: atom_id res chain seq x y z
N MET A 1 27.69 38.22 41.17
CA MET A 1 26.97 36.94 41.16
C MET A 1 25.76 37.16 40.30
N GLU A 2 25.91 36.93 39.00
CA GLU A 2 24.82 37.03 38.03
C GLU A 2 24.61 35.60 37.56
N VAL A 3 23.51 35.00 38.03
CA VAL A 3 23.12 33.64 37.68
C VAL A 3 22.31 33.77 36.40
N ASP A 4 22.96 33.58 35.26
CA ASP A 4 22.31 33.46 33.97
C ASP A 4 21.40 32.22 33.98
N GLY A 5 20.12 32.48 34.26
CA GLY A 5 19.04 31.51 34.17
C GLY A 5 18.74 31.22 32.71
N ASN A 6 19.54 30.35 32.11
CA ASN A 6 19.24 29.79 30.80
C ASN A 6 17.92 28.98 30.94
N PRO A 7 16.81 29.38 30.29
CA PRO A 7 15.57 28.63 30.40
C PRO A 7 15.81 27.24 29.80
N SER A 8 15.72 26.23 30.67
CA SER A 8 15.69 24.83 30.27
C SER A 8 14.73 24.69 29.09
N PRO A 9 15.15 24.11 27.94
CA PRO A 9 14.24 23.85 26.83
C PRO A 9 13.22 22.85 27.33
N ALA A 10 12.08 23.39 27.78
CA ALA A 10 10.93 22.62 28.19
C ALA A 10 10.55 21.75 26.99
N SER A 11 10.74 20.45 27.17
CA SER A 11 10.40 19.41 26.21
C SER A 11 8.88 19.41 26.00
N ILE A 12 8.46 20.13 24.96
CA ILE A 12 7.07 20.19 24.49
C ILE A 12 6.81 18.91 23.69
N GLY A 13 6.40 17.85 24.39
CA GLY A 13 6.01 16.58 23.80
C GLY A 13 4.53 16.34 23.99
N LYS A 14 3.70 16.75 23.03
CA LYS A 14 2.38 16.11 22.87
C LYS A 14 2.56 14.82 22.07
N PRO A 15 1.86 13.73 22.41
CA PRO A 15 1.85 12.53 21.58
C PRO A 15 1.18 12.88 20.26
N LEU A 16 1.95 12.84 19.16
CA LEU A 16 1.56 13.34 17.85
C LEU A 16 0.97 12.29 16.91
N LEU A 17 0.74 11.06 17.38
CA LEU A 17 -0.06 10.08 16.67
C LEU A 17 -1.11 9.56 17.62
N GLY A 18 -2.34 9.42 17.14
CA GLY A 18 -3.44 8.77 17.85
C GLY A 18 -2.97 7.44 18.42
N GLN A 19 -2.65 7.44 19.72
CA GLN A 19 -2.22 6.25 20.41
C GLN A 19 -3.44 5.33 20.47
N HIS A 20 -3.49 4.36 19.56
CA HIS A 20 -4.34 3.20 19.80
C HIS A 20 -3.92 2.62 21.14
N LYS A 21 -4.82 2.72 22.12
CA LYS A 21 -4.58 2.28 23.50
C LYS A 21 -4.30 0.78 23.58
N GLU A 22 -4.65 0.02 22.54
CA GLU A 22 -4.52 -1.43 22.53
C GLU A 22 -3.64 -1.93 21.38
N PRO A 23 -2.72 -2.87 21.67
CA PRO A 23 -1.95 -3.54 20.65
C PRO A 23 -2.86 -4.36 19.73
N GLN A 24 -2.54 -4.40 18.43
CA GLN A 24 -3.27 -5.22 17.46
C GLN A 24 -3.33 -6.68 17.93
N SER A 25 -4.52 -7.29 17.95
CA SER A 25 -4.69 -8.69 18.36
C SER A 25 -3.99 -9.64 17.39
N MET A 26 -3.52 -10.78 17.91
CA MET A 26 -2.83 -11.80 17.08
C MET A 26 -3.73 -12.35 15.97
N ILE A 27 -5.03 -12.47 16.25
CA ILE A 27 -6.03 -12.93 15.27
C ILE A 27 -6.15 -11.93 14.12
N TRP A 28 -6.29 -10.63 14.43
CA TRP A 28 -6.38 -9.60 13.39
C TRP A 28 -5.12 -9.57 12.52
N ARG A 29 -3.94 -9.64 13.15
CA ARG A 29 -2.66 -9.67 12.42
C ARG A 29 -2.55 -10.87 11.47
N GLY A 30 -2.93 -12.05 11.94
CA GLY A 30 -2.91 -13.26 11.13
C GLY A 30 -3.90 -13.19 9.98
N TYR A 31 -5.11 -12.70 10.22
CA TYR A 31 -6.12 -12.49 9.18
C TYR A 31 -5.65 -11.47 8.13
N HIS A 32 -5.31 -10.26 8.56
CA HIS A 32 -4.91 -9.17 7.67
C HIS A 32 -3.65 -9.52 6.87
N GLY A 33 -2.59 -9.98 7.54
CA GLY A 33 -1.33 -10.36 6.89
C GLY A 33 -1.51 -11.50 5.89
N SER A 34 -2.33 -12.51 6.22
CA SER A 34 -2.58 -13.64 5.32
C SER A 34 -3.39 -13.25 4.09
N ILE A 35 -4.43 -12.43 4.25
CA ILE A 35 -5.22 -11.93 3.11
C ILE A 35 -4.36 -11.07 2.20
N PHE A 36 -3.57 -10.15 2.76
CA PHE A 36 -2.67 -9.30 1.98
C PHE A 36 -1.62 -10.14 1.23
N LEU A 37 -1.01 -11.13 1.88
CA LEU A 37 -0.03 -12.01 1.23
C LEU A 37 -0.67 -12.85 0.10
N LEU A 38 -1.85 -13.42 0.32
CA LEU A 38 -2.56 -14.20 -0.69
C LEU A 38 -2.97 -13.33 -1.89
N ALA A 39 -3.44 -12.11 -1.64
CA ALA A 39 -3.74 -11.13 -2.69
C ALA A 39 -2.52 -10.84 -3.56
N ALA A 40 -1.38 -10.55 -2.92
CA ALA A 40 -0.13 -10.25 -3.58
C ALA A 40 0.41 -11.41 -4.42
N LEU A 41 0.36 -12.63 -3.90
CA LEU A 41 0.78 -13.84 -4.63
C LEU A 41 -0.12 -14.12 -5.82
N GLN A 42 -1.43 -13.87 -5.71
CA GLN A 42 -2.35 -14.01 -6.85
C GLN A 42 -2.01 -13.03 -7.97
N PHE A 43 -1.74 -11.77 -7.63
CA PHE A 43 -1.26 -10.76 -8.60
C PHE A 43 0.02 -11.20 -9.29
N PHE A 44 1.00 -11.70 -8.54
CA PHE A 44 2.25 -12.20 -9.11
C PHE A 44 2.04 -13.37 -10.09
N VAL A 45 1.26 -14.37 -9.70
CA VAL A 45 1.01 -15.54 -10.56
C VAL A 45 0.13 -15.18 -11.76
N ALA A 46 -0.88 -14.32 -11.58
CA ALA A 46 -1.72 -13.84 -12.67
C ALA A 46 -0.89 -13.12 -13.76
N SER A 47 0.07 -12.28 -13.36
CA SER A 47 0.98 -11.62 -14.30
C SER A 47 1.86 -12.60 -15.10
N ILE A 48 2.27 -13.72 -14.50
CA ILE A 48 3.06 -14.74 -15.22
C ILE A 48 2.22 -15.39 -16.33
N PHE A 49 0.91 -15.55 -16.15
CA PHE A 49 0.03 -16.10 -17.18
C PHE A 49 -0.18 -15.16 -18.37
N LEU A 50 0.23 -13.90 -18.28
CA LEU A 50 0.20 -12.94 -19.39
C LEU A 50 1.36 -13.10 -20.37
N TYR A 51 2.35 -13.95 -20.10
CA TYR A 51 3.42 -14.21 -21.08
C TYR A 51 2.87 -14.97 -22.30
N PRO A 52 3.31 -14.65 -23.54
CA PRO A 52 2.79 -15.29 -24.76
C PRO A 52 2.86 -16.82 -24.78
N VAL A 53 3.82 -17.43 -24.07
CA VAL A 53 3.93 -18.90 -23.94
C VAL A 53 2.73 -19.53 -23.21
N PHE A 54 1.95 -18.73 -22.47
CA PHE A 54 0.78 -19.13 -21.70
C PHE A 54 -0.54 -18.57 -22.24
N TRP A 55 -0.54 -18.01 -23.46
CA TRP A 55 -1.74 -17.45 -24.12
C TRP A 55 -2.70 -18.52 -24.65
N ASP A 56 -2.98 -19.52 -23.82
CA ASP A 56 -4.11 -20.43 -24.00
C ASP A 56 -5.34 -19.84 -23.32
N GLY A 57 -6.51 -19.95 -23.96
CA GLY A 57 -7.75 -19.33 -23.51
C GLY A 57 -8.11 -19.64 -22.04
N PRO A 58 -8.04 -20.91 -21.59
CA PRO A 58 -8.26 -21.27 -20.19
C PRO A 58 -7.26 -20.64 -19.21
N ILE A 59 -6.00 -20.47 -19.60
CA ILE A 59 -4.96 -19.90 -18.73
C ILE A 59 -5.14 -18.39 -18.58
N LEU A 60 -5.44 -17.68 -19.67
CA LEU A 60 -5.78 -16.26 -19.63
C LEU A 60 -7.05 -16.00 -18.82
N ASN A 61 -8.07 -16.86 -18.97
CA ASN A 61 -9.27 -16.79 -18.13
C ASN A 61 -8.94 -16.99 -16.64
N ALA A 62 -8.07 -17.95 -16.31
CA ALA A 62 -7.60 -18.14 -14.93
C ALA A 62 -6.86 -16.89 -14.40
N SER A 63 -6.03 -16.24 -15.23
CA SER A 63 -5.35 -14.99 -14.87
C SER A 63 -6.34 -13.88 -14.48
N GLY A 64 -7.36 -13.63 -15.30
CA GLY A 64 -8.40 -12.63 -15.00
C GLY A 64 -9.14 -12.90 -13.68
N TRP A 65 -9.46 -14.17 -13.39
CA TRP A 65 -10.05 -14.57 -12.11
C TRP A 65 -9.11 -14.37 -10.93
N MET A 66 -7.82 -14.68 -11.09
CA MET A 66 -6.81 -14.47 -10.04
C MET A 66 -6.62 -12.98 -9.73
N TYR A 67 -6.60 -12.11 -10.73
CA TYR A 67 -6.61 -10.67 -10.50
C TYR A 67 -7.88 -10.22 -9.76
N THR A 68 -9.04 -10.74 -10.14
CA THR A 68 -10.32 -10.37 -9.52
C THR A 68 -10.40 -10.80 -8.05
N ILE A 69 -10.03 -12.03 -7.75
CA ILE A 69 -10.04 -12.55 -6.37
C ILE A 69 -8.95 -11.84 -5.55
N GLY A 70 -7.74 -11.69 -6.09
CA GLY A 70 -6.63 -11.02 -5.42
C GLY A 70 -6.95 -9.55 -5.10
N SER A 71 -7.58 -8.82 -6.01
CA SER A 71 -7.95 -7.42 -5.80
C SER A 71 -9.07 -7.30 -4.76
N GLY A 72 -10.04 -8.22 -4.77
CA GLY A 72 -11.05 -8.31 -3.72
C GLY A 72 -10.44 -8.56 -2.34
N MET A 73 -9.41 -9.40 -2.27
CA MET A 73 -8.64 -9.62 -1.04
C MET A 73 -7.88 -8.35 -0.60
N PHE A 74 -7.27 -7.59 -1.50
CA PHE A 74 -6.66 -6.29 -1.16
C PHE A 74 -7.69 -5.30 -0.62
N VAL A 75 -8.88 -5.21 -1.24
CA VAL A 75 -9.97 -4.37 -0.74
C VAL A 75 -10.33 -4.76 0.71
N VAL A 76 -10.49 -6.05 0.99
CA VAL A 76 -10.78 -6.52 2.35
C VAL A 76 -9.65 -6.17 3.32
N ALA A 77 -8.39 -6.38 2.93
CA ALA A 77 -7.24 -6.02 3.75
C ALA A 77 -7.23 -4.51 4.07
N ASP A 78 -7.32 -3.66 3.04
CA ASP A 78 -7.31 -2.21 3.18
C ASP A 78 -8.50 -1.70 4.02
N PHE A 79 -9.69 -2.27 3.85
CA PHE A 79 -10.85 -1.90 4.68
C PHE A 79 -10.66 -2.31 6.13
N THR A 80 -10.05 -3.47 6.40
CA THR A 80 -9.77 -3.88 7.78
C THR A 80 -8.69 -3.01 8.43
N GLU A 81 -7.72 -2.52 7.66
CA GLU A 81 -6.72 -1.54 8.08
C GLU A 81 -7.38 -0.19 8.38
N LEU A 82 -8.20 0.33 7.44
CA LEU A 82 -8.97 1.56 7.60
C LEU A 82 -9.87 1.49 8.83
N TRP A 83 -10.62 0.40 9.01
CA TRP A 83 -11.51 0.22 10.14
C TRP A 83 -10.77 0.23 11.48
N TYR A 84 -9.59 -0.42 11.51
CA TYR A 84 -8.74 -0.46 12.70
C TYR A 84 -8.25 0.94 13.06
N PHE A 85 -7.63 1.66 12.11
CA PHE A 85 -6.96 2.93 12.40
C PHE A 85 -7.89 4.15 12.47
N LYS A 86 -9.08 4.09 11.85
CA LYS A 86 -10.07 5.18 11.92
C LYS A 86 -10.50 5.48 13.36
N GLN A 87 -10.45 4.51 14.27
CA GLN A 87 -10.91 4.71 15.65
C GLN A 87 -9.94 5.55 16.50
N GLY A 88 -8.69 5.74 16.04
CA GLY A 88 -7.67 6.51 16.77
C GLY A 88 -7.22 7.80 16.08
N ASP A 89 -7.61 8.06 14.84
CA ASP A 89 -7.08 9.17 14.04
C ASP A 89 -7.84 10.49 14.25
N GLU A 90 -7.43 11.27 15.26
CA GLU A 90 -7.96 12.62 15.51
C GLU A 90 -7.58 13.63 14.40
N SER A 91 -6.52 13.36 13.64
CA SER A 91 -5.99 14.28 12.62
C SER A 91 -6.60 14.09 11.23
N GLY A 92 -7.25 12.94 10.99
CA GLY A 92 -7.78 12.51 9.71
C GLY A 92 -6.72 12.07 8.68
N GLY A 93 -5.44 12.35 8.91
CA GLY A 93 -4.38 12.08 7.94
C GLY A 93 -4.18 10.60 7.62
N ASP A 94 -4.31 9.72 8.61
CA ASP A 94 -4.24 8.27 8.42
C ASP A 94 -5.46 7.76 7.68
N THR A 95 -6.64 8.26 8.05
CA THR A 95 -7.92 7.92 7.44
C THR A 95 -7.91 8.21 5.94
N TYR A 96 -7.36 9.34 5.50
CA TYR A 96 -7.25 9.67 4.07
C TYR A 96 -6.35 8.69 3.32
N ASN A 97 -5.18 8.34 3.87
CA ASN A 97 -4.25 7.41 3.21
C ASN A 97 -4.85 6.00 3.10
N PHE A 98 -5.49 5.50 4.16
CA PHE A 98 -6.13 4.18 4.12
C PHE A 98 -7.36 4.17 3.21
N SER A 99 -8.13 5.27 3.15
CA SER A 99 -9.24 5.41 2.20
C SER A 99 -8.75 5.44 0.75
N ALA A 100 -7.61 6.10 0.50
CA ALA A 100 -6.98 6.10 -0.82
C ALA A 100 -6.54 4.68 -1.23
N ASN A 101 -5.94 3.90 -0.33
CA ASN A 101 -5.63 2.49 -0.59
C ASN A 101 -6.91 1.68 -0.92
N CYS A 102 -7.97 1.80 -0.10
CA CYS A 102 -9.25 1.14 -0.36
C CYS A 102 -9.81 1.48 -1.75
N LEU A 103 -9.76 2.76 -2.13
CA LEU A 103 -10.22 3.21 -3.44
C LEU A 103 -9.34 2.65 -4.57
N GLY A 104 -8.01 2.67 -4.40
CA GLY A 104 -7.08 2.10 -5.37
C GLY A 104 -7.32 0.61 -5.61
N SER A 105 -7.47 -0.16 -4.52
CA SER A 105 -7.78 -1.59 -4.56
C SER A 105 -9.16 -1.86 -5.16
N LEU A 106 -10.16 -1.02 -4.89
CA LEU A 106 -11.48 -1.13 -5.52
C LEU A 106 -11.41 -0.92 -7.04
N LEU A 107 -10.61 0.05 -7.51
CA LEU A 107 -10.38 0.25 -8.93
C LEU A 107 -9.69 -0.97 -9.55
N TYR A 108 -8.75 -1.60 -8.86
CA TYR A 108 -8.19 -2.89 -9.32
C TYR A 108 -9.26 -3.97 -9.45
N VAL A 109 -10.23 -4.08 -8.53
CA VAL A 109 -11.34 -5.04 -8.68
C VAL A 109 -12.11 -4.77 -9.97
N ILE A 110 -12.50 -3.52 -10.20
CA ILE A 110 -13.28 -3.15 -11.38
C ILE A 110 -12.48 -3.44 -12.65
N GLY A 111 -11.20 -3.08 -12.70
CA GLY A 111 -10.31 -3.39 -13.82
C GLY A 111 -10.15 -4.90 -14.05
N SER A 112 -9.95 -5.66 -12.97
CA SER A 112 -9.73 -7.12 -13.03
C SER A 112 -10.95 -7.89 -13.55
N VAL A 113 -12.17 -7.39 -13.30
CA VAL A 113 -13.38 -7.99 -13.88
C VAL A 113 -13.36 -7.88 -15.40
N TYR A 114 -12.87 -6.78 -15.96
CA TYR A 114 -12.71 -6.60 -17.41
C TYR A 114 -11.57 -7.42 -18.01
N ALA A 115 -10.65 -7.96 -17.19
CA ALA A 115 -9.61 -8.89 -17.64
C ALA A 115 -10.15 -10.32 -17.86
N ILE A 116 -11.34 -10.64 -17.35
CA ILE A 116 -11.99 -11.93 -17.60
C ILE A 116 -12.51 -11.92 -19.06
N PRO A 117 -12.13 -12.90 -19.90
CA PRO A 117 -12.51 -12.90 -21.33
C PRO A 117 -14.02 -12.78 -21.58
N ALA A 118 -14.87 -13.28 -20.68
CA ALA A 118 -16.32 -13.18 -20.80
C ALA A 118 -16.86 -11.74 -20.64
N TYR A 119 -16.08 -10.84 -20.04
CA TYR A 119 -16.42 -9.43 -19.78
C TYR A 119 -15.43 -8.48 -20.42
N SER A 120 -14.64 -8.95 -21.39
CA SER A 120 -13.46 -8.25 -21.89
C SER A 120 -13.79 -6.84 -22.39
N TRP A 121 -13.22 -5.85 -21.70
CA TRP A 121 -13.16 -4.47 -22.17
C TRP A 121 -11.75 -3.94 -21.91
N GLU A 122 -10.83 -4.25 -22.81
CA GLU A 122 -9.38 -4.01 -22.68
C GLU A 122 -9.04 -2.56 -22.31
N VAL A 123 -9.72 -1.59 -22.92
CA VAL A 123 -9.53 -0.17 -22.61
C VAL A 123 -9.98 0.14 -21.18
N GLY A 124 -11.10 -0.45 -20.74
CA GLY A 124 -11.62 -0.28 -19.39
C GLY A 124 -10.69 -0.86 -18.34
N GLU A 125 -10.26 -2.11 -18.53
CA GLU A 125 -9.28 -2.79 -17.68
C GLU A 125 -8.08 -1.87 -17.38
N ASN A 126 -7.41 -1.41 -18.44
CA ASN A 126 -6.21 -0.60 -18.32
C ASN A 126 -6.47 0.75 -17.63
N ILE A 127 -7.58 1.44 -17.93
CA ILE A 127 -7.91 2.72 -17.27
C ILE A 127 -8.05 2.54 -15.76
N TYR A 128 -8.71 1.47 -15.32
CA TYR A 128 -8.94 1.20 -13.90
C TYR A 128 -7.66 0.78 -13.18
N PHE A 129 -6.83 -0.06 -13.80
CA PHE A 129 -5.51 -0.40 -13.26
C PHE A 129 -4.61 0.83 -13.15
N ILE A 130 -4.48 1.66 -14.20
CA ILE A 130 -3.67 2.88 -14.17
C ILE A 130 -4.12 3.81 -13.05
N SER A 131 -5.43 4.05 -12.95
CA SER A 131 -6.03 4.94 -11.95
C SER A 131 -5.82 4.42 -10.52
N GLY A 132 -6.08 3.13 -10.30
CA GLY A 132 -5.86 2.48 -9.01
C GLY A 132 -4.40 2.52 -8.59
N SER A 133 -3.48 2.24 -9.51
CA SER A 133 -2.04 2.27 -9.26
C SER A 133 -1.57 3.68 -8.88
N ALA A 134 -2.01 4.72 -9.59
CA ALA A 134 -1.64 6.09 -9.29
C ALA A 134 -2.06 6.51 -7.87
N ILE A 135 -3.28 6.15 -7.47
CA ILE A 135 -3.80 6.44 -6.13
C ILE A 135 -2.98 5.71 -5.07
N ILE A 136 -2.68 4.42 -5.26
CA ILE A 136 -1.86 3.65 -4.33
C ILE A 136 -0.46 4.27 -4.20
N ILE A 137 0.20 4.63 -5.31
CA ILE A 137 1.54 5.26 -5.27
C ILE A 137 1.52 6.54 -4.42
N ILE A 138 0.51 7.40 -4.62
CA ILE A 138 0.37 8.64 -3.85
C ILE A 138 0.15 8.33 -2.36
N ALA A 139 -0.72 7.37 -2.04
CA ALA A 139 -0.99 6.96 -0.67
C ALA A 139 0.25 6.40 0.04
N GLN A 140 1.02 5.53 -0.62
CA GLN A 140 2.25 4.97 -0.06
C GLN A 140 3.35 6.03 0.08
N ALA A 141 3.49 6.94 -0.90
CA ALA A 141 4.41 8.07 -0.78
C ALA A 141 4.05 8.97 0.40
N ALA A 142 2.77 9.25 0.62
CA ALA A 142 2.29 10.03 1.77
C ALA A 142 2.59 9.33 3.11
N LYS A 143 2.41 8.00 3.20
CA LYS A 143 2.76 7.20 4.39
C LYS A 143 4.25 7.30 4.74
N ILE A 144 5.13 7.36 3.74
CA ILE A 144 6.58 7.50 3.94
C ILE A 144 6.97 8.95 4.27
N ILE A 145 6.49 9.92 3.50
CA ILE A 145 6.92 11.33 3.60
C ILE A 145 6.42 11.98 4.88
N ARG A 146 5.16 11.78 5.26
CA ARG A 146 4.55 12.50 6.39
C ARG A 146 5.30 12.28 7.71
N PRO A 147 5.63 11.04 8.12
CA PRO A 147 6.47 10.85 9.31
C PRO A 147 7.84 11.49 9.20
N ILE A 148 8.51 11.44 8.03
CA ILE A 148 9.83 12.07 7.85
C ILE A 148 9.73 13.58 8.11
N LEU A 149 8.67 14.23 7.62
CA LEU A 149 8.40 15.65 7.88
C LEU A 149 8.07 15.92 9.35
N GLN A 150 7.31 15.04 10.01
CA GLN A 150 6.94 15.17 11.42
C GLN A 150 8.13 14.98 12.37
N PHE A 151 9.01 14.00 12.10
CA PHE A 151 10.16 13.68 12.95
C PHE A 151 11.45 14.38 12.54
N GLY A 152 11.43 15.16 11.46
CA GLY A 152 12.54 15.95 10.94
C GLY A 152 13.64 15.16 10.23
N ASN A 153 13.66 13.81 10.31
CA ASN A 153 14.58 12.97 9.55
C ASN A 153 14.09 11.51 9.42
N PHE A 154 14.67 10.79 8.46
CA PHE A 154 14.34 9.38 8.17
C PHE A 154 14.75 8.40 9.27
N ARG A 155 15.83 8.70 10.01
CA ARG A 155 16.30 7.84 11.10
C ARG A 155 15.25 7.72 12.21
N ASN A 156 14.62 8.83 12.57
CA ASN A 156 13.58 8.88 13.58
C ASN A 156 12.33 8.09 13.12
N TYR A 157 11.97 8.17 11.84
CA TYR A 157 10.91 7.34 11.27
C TYR A 157 11.21 5.83 11.42
N ILE A 158 12.42 5.40 11.08
CA ILE A 158 12.82 3.99 11.23
C ILE A 158 12.83 3.55 12.70
N GLN A 159 13.22 4.43 13.62
CA GLN A 159 13.16 4.15 15.05
C GLN A 159 11.72 3.99 15.56
N GLU A 160 10.79 4.79 15.03
CA GLU A 160 9.38 4.80 15.46
C GLU A 160 8.59 3.62 14.88
N PHE A 161 8.67 3.39 13.56
CA PHE A 161 7.81 2.41 12.87
C PHE A 161 8.54 1.11 12.51
N GLY A 162 9.86 1.10 12.56
CA GLY A 162 10.71 -0.01 12.15
C GLY A 162 10.95 -0.09 10.65
N ILE A 163 12.07 -0.73 10.27
CA ILE A 163 12.43 -1.01 8.87
C ILE A 163 11.34 -1.81 8.12
N PRO A 164 10.66 -2.81 8.71
CA PRO A 164 9.64 -3.56 7.99
C PRO A 164 8.46 -2.69 7.51
N ALA A 165 8.06 -1.66 8.28
CA ALA A 165 6.99 -0.76 7.87
C ALA A 165 7.36 0.00 6.59
N PHE A 166 8.56 0.58 6.57
CA PHE A 166 9.12 1.25 5.40
C PHE A 166 9.14 0.37 4.17
N ILE A 167 9.63 -0.87 4.31
CA ILE A 167 9.73 -1.81 3.20
C ILE A 167 8.34 -2.15 2.67
N VAL A 168 7.34 -2.37 3.53
CA VAL A 168 5.95 -2.61 3.10
C VAL A 168 5.43 -1.44 2.26
N ASP A 169 5.54 -0.21 2.75
CA ASP A 169 5.02 0.96 2.04
C ASP A 169 5.77 1.17 0.71
N LEU A 170 7.11 1.08 0.72
CA LEU A 170 7.95 1.25 -0.46
C LEU A 170 7.64 0.19 -1.52
N THR A 171 7.61 -1.08 -1.14
CA THR A 171 7.39 -2.18 -2.10
C THR A 171 5.95 -2.24 -2.58
N THR A 172 4.97 -1.85 -1.77
CA THR A 172 3.59 -1.65 -2.24
C THR A 172 3.54 -0.54 -3.30
N GLY A 173 4.22 0.58 -3.07
CA GLY A 173 4.33 1.68 -4.04
C GLY A 173 5.02 1.25 -5.33
N MET A 174 6.13 0.50 -5.24
CA MET A 174 6.84 -0.04 -6.41
C MET A 174 6.00 -1.09 -7.16
N GLY A 175 5.24 -1.91 -6.44
CA GLY A 175 4.28 -2.85 -7.02
C GLY A 175 3.25 -2.13 -7.87
N ALA A 176 2.58 -1.12 -7.30
CA ALA A 176 1.64 -0.27 -8.00
C ALA A 176 2.28 0.47 -9.19
N PHE A 177 3.51 0.96 -9.06
CA PHE A 177 4.25 1.54 -10.19
C PHE A 177 4.48 0.53 -11.33
N GLY A 178 4.76 -0.72 -11.01
CA GLY A 178 4.82 -1.82 -11.97
C GLY A 178 3.54 -1.94 -12.79
N TYR A 179 2.39 -2.00 -12.11
CA TYR A 179 1.08 -2.07 -12.77
C TYR A 179 0.72 -0.81 -13.56
N LEU A 180 1.06 0.38 -13.06
CA LEU A 180 0.84 1.64 -13.77
C LEU A 180 1.56 1.63 -15.12
N VAL A 181 2.85 1.30 -15.13
CA VAL A 181 3.66 1.27 -16.35
C VAL A 181 3.19 0.15 -17.27
N GLY A 182 2.99 -1.06 -16.76
CA GLY A 182 2.54 -2.22 -17.55
C GLY A 182 1.21 -1.96 -18.25
N SER A 183 0.21 -1.47 -17.52
CA SER A 183 -1.13 -1.18 -18.06
C SER A 183 -1.12 0.03 -19.01
N SER A 184 -0.25 1.01 -18.78
CA SER A 184 -0.07 2.13 -19.72
C SER A 184 0.53 1.64 -21.05
N CYS A 185 1.52 0.75 -20.99
CA CYS A 185 2.11 0.13 -22.17
C CYS A 185 1.07 -0.71 -22.93
N ASP A 186 0.23 -1.47 -22.23
CA ASP A 186 -0.82 -2.29 -22.83
C ASP A 186 -1.92 -1.45 -23.49
N LEU A 187 -2.31 -0.34 -22.86
CA LEU A 187 -3.25 0.62 -23.46
C LEU A 187 -2.70 1.24 -24.76
N VAL A 188 -1.40 1.53 -24.82
CA VAL A 188 -0.77 2.03 -26.05
C VAL A 188 -0.67 0.92 -27.10
N TYR A 189 -0.32 -0.30 -26.70
CA TYR A 189 -0.24 -1.46 -27.59
C TYR A 189 -1.60 -1.77 -28.25
N SER A 190 -2.66 -1.87 -27.45
CA SER A 190 -4.03 -2.12 -27.90
C SER A 190 -4.59 -1.02 -28.84
N SER A 191 -4.04 0.20 -28.78
CA SER A 191 -4.41 1.29 -29.70
C SER A 191 -3.85 1.15 -31.12
N GLY A 192 -3.09 0.08 -31.42
CA GLY A 192 -2.48 -0.15 -32.74
C GLY A 192 -1.20 0.64 -32.98
N SER A 193 -0.54 1.09 -31.92
CA SER A 193 0.72 1.82 -32.01
C SER A 193 1.89 0.83 -32.20
N ASP A 194 2.52 0.83 -33.39
CA ASP A 194 3.71 0.02 -33.71
C ASP A 194 4.99 0.53 -33.01
N VAL A 195 4.96 0.63 -31.68
CA VAL A 195 6.15 1.02 -30.90
C VAL A 195 6.88 -0.25 -30.46
N PRO A 196 8.11 -0.50 -30.93
CA PRO A 196 8.83 -1.75 -30.69
C PRO A 196 9.18 -2.01 -29.21
N PHE A 197 9.03 -1.01 -28.33
CA PHE A 197 9.22 -1.14 -26.90
C PHE A 197 8.07 -1.87 -26.19
N PHE A 198 6.87 -1.93 -26.79
CA PHE A 198 5.66 -2.53 -26.18
C PHE A 198 5.40 -3.94 -26.69
N SER A 199 6.39 -4.82 -26.64
CA SER A 199 6.11 -6.24 -26.85
C SER A 199 5.23 -6.77 -25.71
N LEU A 200 4.34 -7.72 -26.02
CA LEU A 200 3.50 -8.40 -25.04
C LEU A 200 4.31 -9.01 -23.88
N SER A 201 5.48 -9.57 -24.19
CA SER A 201 6.42 -10.06 -23.17
C SER A 201 6.97 -8.95 -22.28
N GLY A 202 7.20 -7.75 -22.82
CA GLY A 202 7.63 -6.58 -22.06
C GLY A 202 6.56 -6.09 -21.10
N ILE A 203 5.31 -6.01 -21.56
CA ILE A 203 4.14 -5.69 -20.73
C ILE A 203 3.99 -6.72 -19.60
N ALA A 204 3.97 -8.02 -19.94
CA ALA A 204 3.86 -9.10 -18.96
C ALA A 204 5.02 -9.08 -17.94
N THR A 205 6.24 -8.76 -18.37
CA THR A 205 7.40 -8.61 -17.47
C THR A 205 7.20 -7.47 -16.49
N GLN A 206 6.72 -6.32 -16.95
CA GLN A 206 6.48 -5.17 -16.08
C GLN A 206 5.36 -5.43 -15.05
N LEU A 207 4.28 -6.10 -15.47
CA LEU A 207 3.20 -6.52 -14.56
C LEU A 207 3.68 -7.59 -13.56
N THR A 208 4.54 -8.51 -14.00
CA THR A 208 5.15 -9.53 -13.13
C THR A 208 6.07 -8.90 -12.09
N PHE A 209 6.84 -7.89 -12.49
CA PHE A 209 7.66 -7.10 -11.58
C PHE A 209 6.81 -6.35 -10.54
N GLY A 210 5.66 -5.81 -10.94
CA GLY A 210 4.67 -5.24 -10.03
C GLY A 210 4.15 -6.26 -9.01
N GLY A 211 3.73 -7.44 -9.48
CA GLY A 211 3.26 -8.54 -8.61
C GLY A 211 4.35 -9.07 -7.67
N PHE A 212 5.61 -9.12 -8.12
CA PHE A 212 6.75 -9.50 -7.29
C PHE A 212 6.90 -8.54 -6.11
N PHE A 213 6.85 -7.22 -6.33
CA PHE A 213 6.97 -6.25 -5.25
C PHE A 213 5.79 -6.27 -4.28
N PHE A 214 4.56 -6.47 -4.75
CA PHE A 214 3.45 -6.74 -3.83
C PHE A 214 3.70 -8.00 -3.00
N SER A 215 4.29 -9.04 -3.57
CA SER A 215 4.61 -10.27 -2.84
C SER A 215 5.67 -10.01 -1.76
N VAL A 216 6.70 -9.22 -2.07
CA VAL A 216 7.68 -8.76 -1.07
C VAL A 216 7.00 -7.94 0.03
N ALA A 217 6.06 -7.07 -0.31
CA ALA A 217 5.28 -6.31 0.66
C ALA A 217 4.48 -7.25 1.58
N GLY A 218 3.79 -8.26 1.03
CA GLY A 218 3.00 -9.21 1.82
C GLY A 218 3.84 -10.10 2.74
N VAL A 219 5.00 -10.57 2.26
CA VAL A 219 5.96 -11.31 3.10
C VAL A 219 6.49 -10.41 4.22
N THR A 220 6.84 -9.16 3.91
CA THR A 220 7.38 -8.22 4.89
C THR A 220 6.31 -7.81 5.91
N MET A 221 5.06 -7.65 5.50
CA MET A 221 3.94 -7.36 6.41
C MET A 221 3.71 -8.53 7.37
N THR A 222 3.72 -9.75 6.86
CA THR A 222 3.64 -10.97 7.69
C THR A 222 4.82 -11.02 8.67
N TYR A 223 6.04 -10.76 8.18
CA TYR A 223 7.23 -10.71 9.04
C TYR A 223 7.08 -9.66 10.16
N ARG A 224 6.62 -8.45 9.81
CA ARG A 224 6.38 -7.36 10.75
C ARG A 224 5.43 -7.77 11.87
N TYR A 225 4.33 -8.46 11.54
CA TYR A 225 3.33 -8.83 12.52
C TYR A 225 3.74 -9.91 13.53
N PHE A 226 4.57 -10.85 13.10
CA PHE A 226 4.89 -12.05 13.88
C PHE A 226 6.30 -12.05 14.48
N PHE A 227 7.24 -11.35 13.87
CA PHE A 227 8.66 -11.45 14.24
C PHE A 227 9.33 -10.11 14.56
N SER A 228 8.70 -8.97 14.27
CA SER A 228 9.26 -7.67 14.62
C SER A 228 8.80 -7.22 16.00
N SER A 229 9.76 -6.89 16.87
CA SER A 229 9.53 -6.22 18.15
C SER A 229 9.21 -4.72 18.00
N SER A 230 9.40 -4.15 16.81
CA SER A 230 9.13 -2.72 16.51
C SER A 230 7.64 -2.40 16.34
N MET A 231 6.76 -3.25 16.87
CA MET A 231 5.36 -2.87 17.00
C MET A 231 5.30 -1.79 18.09
N PRO A 232 4.53 -0.70 17.90
CA PRO A 232 4.36 0.28 18.96
C PRO A 232 3.75 -0.45 20.15
N HIS A 233 4.61 -0.80 21.10
CA HIS A 233 4.20 -1.17 22.43
C HIS A 233 3.39 0.01 22.93
N SER A 234 2.16 -0.26 23.35
CA SER A 234 1.22 0.68 23.92
C SER A 234 1.97 1.80 24.63
N TYR A 235 1.97 3.00 24.04
CA TYR A 235 2.70 4.10 24.64
C TYR A 235 2.10 4.38 26.02
N SER A 236 2.95 4.38 27.04
CA SER A 236 2.56 4.73 28.40
C SER A 236 2.03 6.17 28.43
N PRO A 237 0.85 6.46 29.02
CA PRO A 237 0.16 7.74 28.93
C PRO A 237 0.74 8.86 29.82
N THR A 238 2.05 8.88 30.08
CA THR A 238 2.63 9.66 31.19
C THR A 238 3.20 11.04 30.86
N SER A 239 2.68 11.76 29.86
CA SER A 239 2.94 13.21 29.76
C SER A 239 1.84 13.97 29.00
N LEU A 240 0.84 14.44 29.74
CA LEU A 240 -0.23 15.33 29.29
C LEU A 240 0.07 16.76 29.74
N LEU A 241 0.04 17.77 28.84
CA LEU A 241 -0.50 19.15 29.05
C LEU A 241 -0.24 20.11 27.83
N PRO A 242 -0.86 21.32 27.75
CA PRO A 242 -1.71 21.74 26.63
C PRO A 242 -1.05 22.71 25.62
N PHE A 243 -1.74 22.96 24.50
CA PHE A 243 -1.32 23.91 23.45
C PHE A 243 -2.11 25.22 23.53
N LEU A 244 -1.47 26.29 23.05
CA LEU A 244 -2.08 27.55 22.61
C LEU A 244 -2.66 27.42 21.18
N PRO A 245 -3.64 28.24 20.80
CA PRO A 245 -4.31 28.15 19.51
C PRO A 245 -3.52 28.89 18.41
N PHE A 246 -3.53 28.37 17.19
CA PHE A 246 -3.33 29.18 15.99
C PHE A 246 -4.64 29.17 15.21
N ALA A 247 -5.30 30.33 15.21
CA ALA A 247 -6.38 30.67 14.29
C ALA A 247 -5.76 31.21 13.00
N ALA A 248 -6.31 30.77 11.86
CA ALA A 248 -6.40 31.56 10.65
C ALA A 248 -7.74 32.31 10.67
#